data_AF-A0A3L6DST8-F1
#
_entry.id   AF-A0A3L6DST8-F1
#
_cell.length_a   1.000
_cell.length_b   1.000
_cell.length_c   1.000
_cell.angle_alpha   90.00
_cell.angle_beta   90.00
_cell.angle_gamma   90.00
#
_symmetry.space_group_name_H-M   'P 1'
#
loop_
_entity.id
_entity.type
_entity.pdbx_description
1 polymer ?
#
loop_
_entity_poly.entity_id
_entity_poly.type
_entity_poly.pdbx_seq_one_letter_code
_entity_poly.pdbx_strand_id
1 'polypeptide(L)'
;MQSIPRANSQAVGLAPVSSLTPSRVLSIVWPSPKRIEGPNGRTLQLEFRTRLSLPLFTGGKVEGEQGAAIHVVLFDAGTGCVVSSGPESSAKLDIVVLEGDFNNEDEEGWTEEEFDSHVVKEREGKRPILTGDLQVTLKEGVGTIGELTFTDNSSWIRSRKFRLGLKIASGFCEVVRIREAKTEAFMVKDHRGELYKKHYPPTLKDEVWRLEKIGKDGSFHKRLNKSGISTVEDFLRLVVRDPQKLRSVFALL
;
A
#
# COMPACT_ATOMS: atom_id res chain seq x y z
N MET A 1 -50.87 59.59 49.89
CA MET A 1 -50.36 60.19 48.64
C MET A 1 -49.10 60.96 48.98
N GLN A 2 -47.92 60.39 48.74
CA GLN A 2 -46.66 61.11 48.88
C GLN A 2 -45.75 60.70 47.72
N SER A 3 -45.27 61.70 46.99
CA SER A 3 -44.37 61.53 45.85
C SER A 3 -43.48 62.77 45.72
N ILE A 4 -42.18 62.49 45.45
CA ILE A 4 -41.06 63.37 45.02
C ILE A 4 -40.33 64.10 46.19
N PRO A 5 -38.97 64.21 46.25
CA PRO A 5 -38.03 64.38 45.11
C PRO A 5 -36.74 63.54 45.03
N ARG A 6 -36.10 63.76 43.87
CA ARG A 6 -34.91 63.17 43.22
C ARG A 6 -33.60 63.26 44.02
N ALA A 7 -32.73 62.27 43.77
CA ALA A 7 -31.32 62.27 44.17
C ALA A 7 -30.38 62.37 42.94
N ASN A 8 -29.45 63.32 43.02
CA ASN A 8 -28.14 63.39 42.36
C ASN A 8 -27.16 62.45 43.09
N SER A 9 -26.00 61.97 42.63
CA SER A 9 -25.21 62.05 41.41
C SER A 9 -24.04 61.04 41.56
N GLN A 10 -23.34 60.75 40.46
CA GLN A 10 -21.96 60.25 40.31
C GLN A 10 -21.62 58.74 40.27
N ALA A 11 -20.78 58.48 39.26
CA ALA A 11 -20.26 57.23 38.71
C ALA A 11 -19.43 56.36 39.67
N VAL A 12 -19.50 55.05 39.44
CA VAL A 12 -18.75 53.99 40.12
C VAL A 12 -17.38 53.81 39.46
N GLY A 13 -16.31 54.01 40.24
CA GLY A 13 -14.92 53.73 39.87
C GLY A 13 -14.46 52.34 40.32
N LEU A 14 -13.61 51.74 39.49
CA LEU A 14 -13.04 50.39 39.57
C LEU A 14 -12.07 50.21 40.76
N ALA A 15 -12.04 49.01 41.36
CA ALA A 15 -11.06 48.59 42.36
C ALA A 15 -9.98 47.67 41.74
N PRO A 16 -8.72 47.67 42.27
CA PRO A 16 -7.57 47.13 41.57
C PRO A 16 -7.21 45.66 41.88
N VAL A 17 -6.34 45.15 41.01
CA VAL A 17 -5.82 43.80 40.81
C VAL A 17 -4.96 43.27 41.98
N SER A 18 -5.21 42.03 42.41
CA SER A 18 -4.34 41.27 43.31
C SER A 18 -3.81 39.98 42.67
N SER A 19 -2.47 39.91 42.60
CA SER A 19 -1.58 38.74 42.67
C SER A 19 -1.88 37.49 41.82
N LEU A 20 -1.15 37.36 40.71
CA LEU A 20 -0.81 36.06 40.10
C LEU A 20 0.64 35.73 40.46
N THR A 21 0.85 34.62 41.15
CA THR A 21 2.18 34.01 41.39
C THR A 21 2.76 33.50 40.06
N PRO A 22 4.08 33.57 39.83
CA PRO A 22 4.67 32.97 38.64
C PRO A 22 4.60 31.45 38.73
N SER A 23 3.81 30.83 37.85
CA SER A 23 3.84 29.38 37.66
C SER A 23 5.24 28.97 37.22
N ARG A 24 5.87 28.09 37.99
CA ARG A 24 7.09 27.35 37.62
C ARG A 24 6.92 26.80 36.20
N VAL A 25 7.68 27.34 35.26
CA VAL A 25 7.93 26.67 33.99
C VAL A 25 8.80 25.47 34.32
N LEU A 26 8.18 24.30 34.48
CA LEU A 26 8.89 23.04 34.34
C LEU A 26 9.38 23.01 32.89
N SER A 27 10.65 23.30 32.69
CA SER A 27 11.36 22.92 31.49
C SER A 27 11.19 21.41 31.36
N ILE A 28 10.24 20.98 30.52
CA ILE A 28 10.20 19.59 30.09
C ILE A 28 11.46 19.45 29.25
N VAL A 29 12.52 18.94 29.86
CA VAL A 29 13.65 18.39 29.14
C VAL A 29 13.06 17.18 28.42
N TRP A 30 12.67 17.38 27.17
CA TRP A 30 12.36 16.26 26.30
C TRP A 30 13.65 15.43 26.21
N PRO A 31 13.64 14.15 26.59
CA PRO A 31 14.79 13.31 26.37
C PRO A 31 15.08 13.34 24.87
N SER A 32 16.34 13.58 24.52
CA SER A 32 16.79 13.50 23.13
C SER A 32 16.33 12.18 22.51
N PRO A 33 15.94 12.16 21.22
CA PRO A 33 15.55 10.95 20.50
C PRO A 33 16.48 9.77 20.81
N LYS A 34 15.91 8.60 21.10
CA LYS A 34 16.69 7.36 21.18
C LYS A 34 17.20 7.05 19.78
N ARG A 35 18.36 7.60 19.44
CA ARG A 35 19.14 7.17 18.27
C ARG A 35 19.28 5.66 18.39
N ILE A 36 18.75 4.94 17.42
CA ILE A 36 18.80 3.47 17.39
C ILE A 36 20.23 3.09 16.99
N GLU A 37 21.15 3.28 17.92
CA GLU A 37 22.53 2.85 17.81
C GLU A 37 22.57 1.38 18.23
N GLY A 38 22.99 0.51 17.30
CA GLY A 38 23.33 -0.86 17.66
C GLY A 38 24.49 -0.91 18.67
N PRO A 39 24.88 -2.09 19.17
CA PRO A 39 25.92 -2.25 20.21
C PRO A 39 27.30 -1.59 19.92
N ASN A 40 27.51 -1.08 18.70
CA ASN A 40 28.74 -0.46 18.22
C ASN A 40 28.54 0.97 17.64
N GLY A 41 27.39 1.64 17.88
CA GLY A 41 27.10 2.94 17.29
C GLY A 41 26.72 2.90 15.80
N ARG A 42 26.63 1.71 15.21
CA ARG A 42 26.20 1.50 13.81
C ARG A 42 24.70 1.66 13.69
N THR A 43 24.26 2.31 12.62
CA THR A 43 22.83 2.49 12.29
C THR A 43 22.52 1.65 11.06
N LEU A 44 22.27 0.36 11.29
CA LEU A 44 22.01 -0.60 10.24
C LEU A 44 20.54 -0.61 9.83
N GLN A 45 20.27 -0.66 8.53
CA GLN A 45 18.92 -0.74 7.98
C GLN A 45 18.88 -1.56 6.70
N LEU A 46 17.72 -2.17 6.44
CA LEU A 46 17.42 -2.82 5.18
C LEU A 46 16.87 -1.78 4.19
N GLU A 47 17.18 -1.95 2.90
CA GLU A 47 16.71 -1.05 1.85
C GLU A 47 16.35 -1.84 0.59
N PHE A 48 15.20 -1.51 -0.02
CA PHE A 48 14.87 -1.96 -1.38
C PHE A 48 15.65 -1.11 -2.39
N ARG A 49 16.51 -1.72 -3.21
CA ARG A 49 17.25 -1.03 -4.26
C ARG A 49 16.51 -0.98 -5.58
N THR A 50 15.60 -1.92 -5.81
CA THR A 50 14.77 -1.97 -7.00
C THR A 50 13.35 -1.51 -6.65
N ARG A 51 12.80 -0.58 -7.43
CA ARG A 51 11.38 -0.23 -7.37
C ARG A 51 10.53 -1.33 -7.98
N LEU A 52 9.33 -1.54 -7.43
CA LEU A 52 8.39 -2.52 -7.97
C LEU A 52 7.78 -2.04 -9.28
N SER A 53 7.59 -2.97 -10.22
CA SER A 53 6.78 -2.75 -11.42
C SER A 53 5.31 -2.69 -11.03
N LEU A 54 4.67 -1.54 -11.31
CA LEU A 54 3.24 -1.32 -11.07
C LEU A 54 2.51 -1.15 -12.41
N PRO A 55 1.23 -1.53 -12.52
CA PRO A 55 0.36 -2.04 -11.45
C PRO A 55 0.52 -3.53 -11.14
N LEU A 56 0.27 -3.92 -9.89
CA LEU A 56 0.24 -5.32 -9.46
C LEU A 56 -1.18 -5.90 -9.48
N PHE A 57 -1.26 -7.19 -9.80
CA PHE A 57 -2.51 -7.96 -9.83
C PHE A 57 -2.37 -9.24 -9.01
N THR A 58 -3.49 -9.72 -8.46
CA THR A 58 -3.55 -11.04 -7.83
C THR A 58 -3.12 -12.14 -8.80
N GLY A 59 -2.43 -13.17 -8.34
CA GLY A 59 -1.93 -14.25 -9.20
C GLY A 59 -0.82 -13.83 -10.19
N GLY A 60 -0.48 -12.55 -10.27
CA GLY A 60 0.63 -12.04 -11.08
C GLY A 60 1.94 -12.04 -10.31
N LYS A 61 3.03 -12.26 -11.02
CA LYS A 61 4.39 -12.19 -10.49
C LYS A 61 4.71 -10.76 -10.06
N VAL A 62 5.26 -10.60 -8.86
CA VAL A 62 5.84 -9.33 -8.40
C VAL A 62 7.25 -9.22 -8.97
N GLU A 63 7.52 -8.14 -9.69
CA GLU A 63 8.80 -7.90 -10.37
C GLU A 63 9.26 -6.45 -10.16
N GLY A 64 10.53 -6.18 -10.41
CA GLY A 64 11.08 -4.83 -10.44
C GLY A 64 10.73 -4.10 -11.74
N GLU A 65 10.84 -2.78 -11.73
CA GLU A 65 10.66 -1.95 -12.93
C GLU A 65 11.43 -2.51 -14.13
N GLN A 66 10.80 -2.49 -15.31
CA GLN A 66 11.36 -3.04 -16.56
C GLN A 66 11.66 -4.55 -16.51
N GLY A 67 11.02 -5.31 -15.60
CA GLY A 67 11.23 -6.74 -15.44
C GLY A 67 12.51 -7.10 -14.66
N ALA A 68 13.12 -6.13 -13.99
CA ALA A 68 14.33 -6.35 -13.21
C ALA A 68 14.06 -7.23 -11.98
N ALA A 69 15.12 -7.88 -11.49
CA ALA A 69 15.08 -8.56 -10.19
C ALA A 69 14.97 -7.53 -9.05
N ILE A 70 14.26 -7.89 -7.98
CA ILE A 70 14.09 -7.01 -6.83
C ILE A 70 15.25 -7.25 -5.86
N HIS A 71 16.13 -6.26 -5.76
CA HIS A 71 17.30 -6.32 -4.88
C HIS A 71 17.04 -5.61 -3.57
N VAL A 72 17.60 -6.18 -2.51
CA VAL A 72 17.55 -5.65 -1.16
C VAL A 72 18.97 -5.60 -0.62
N VAL A 73 19.29 -4.59 0.17
CA VAL A 73 20.63 -4.43 0.74
C VAL A 73 20.56 -4.16 2.23
N LEU A 74 21.59 -4.61 2.94
CA LEU A 74 21.93 -4.14 4.26
C LEU A 74 22.83 -2.91 4.13
N PHE A 75 22.35 -1.79 4.65
CA PHE A 75 22.99 -0.49 4.54
C PHE A 75 23.33 0.05 5.93
N ASP A 76 24.53 0.61 6.08
CA ASP A 76 24.91 1.35 7.28
C ASP A 76 24.72 2.85 7.01
N ALA A 77 23.71 3.44 7.65
CA ALA A 77 23.41 4.86 7.51
C ALA A 77 24.51 5.78 8.09
N GLY A 78 25.37 5.26 8.99
CA GLY A 78 26.49 6.01 9.54
C GLY A 78 27.64 6.17 8.53
N THR A 79 27.90 5.16 7.71
CA THR A 79 28.97 5.17 6.70
C THR A 79 28.48 5.47 5.29
N GLY A 80 27.17 5.34 5.04
CA GLY A 80 26.58 5.52 3.72
C GLY A 80 26.87 4.36 2.75
N CYS A 81 27.27 3.20 3.27
CA CYS A 81 27.76 2.07 2.48
C CYS A 81 26.95 0.78 2.73
N VAL A 82 26.96 -0.11 1.74
CA VAL A 82 26.46 -1.48 1.90
C VAL A 82 27.41 -2.25 2.81
N VAL A 83 26.84 -2.99 3.77
CA VAL A 83 27.60 -3.79 4.72
C VAL A 83 27.92 -5.14 4.10
N SER A 84 29.11 -5.26 3.52
CA SER A 84 29.53 -6.45 2.78
C SER A 84 30.19 -7.56 3.61
N SER A 85 30.40 -7.34 4.91
CA SER A 85 31.08 -8.29 5.78
C SER A 85 30.46 -8.34 7.18
N GLY A 86 30.81 -9.37 7.95
CA GLY A 86 30.22 -9.64 9.27
C GLY A 86 29.00 -10.55 9.21
N PRO A 87 28.56 -11.10 10.36
CA PRO A 87 27.41 -12.00 10.44
C PRO A 87 26.12 -11.37 9.88
N GLU A 88 25.95 -10.06 10.03
CA GLU A 88 24.80 -9.31 9.53
C GLU A 88 24.68 -9.32 8.00
N SER A 89 25.82 -9.34 7.29
CA SER A 89 25.87 -9.36 5.82
C SER A 89 25.36 -10.66 5.19
N SER A 90 25.16 -11.70 6.02
CA SER A 90 24.65 -13.01 5.63
C SER A 90 23.31 -13.34 6.31
N ALA A 91 22.63 -12.33 6.87
CA ALA A 91 21.37 -12.52 7.56
C ALA A 91 20.27 -13.05 6.64
N LYS A 92 19.33 -13.79 7.22
CA LYS A 92 18.10 -14.21 6.56
C LYS A 92 17.00 -13.22 6.88
N LEU A 93 16.22 -12.83 5.88
CA LEU A 93 15.13 -11.88 5.99
C LEU A 93 13.79 -12.56 5.69
N ASP A 94 12.75 -12.16 6.40
CA ASP A 94 11.36 -12.49 6.12
C ASP A 94 10.72 -11.35 5.30
N ILE A 95 9.93 -11.74 4.30
CA ILE A 95 9.15 -10.84 3.46
C ILE A 95 7.71 -10.84 3.99
N VAL A 96 7.21 -9.65 4.33
CA VAL A 96 5.86 -9.47 4.90
C VAL A 96 5.05 -8.46 4.09
N VAL A 97 3.73 -8.51 4.25
CA VAL A 97 2.82 -7.50 3.69
C VAL A 97 2.43 -6.55 4.81
N LEU A 98 2.54 -5.25 4.56
CA LEU A 98 2.19 -4.19 5.51
C LEU A 98 0.98 -3.39 5.03
N GLU A 99 0.27 -2.78 5.98
CA GLU A 99 -0.80 -1.83 5.68
C GLU A 99 -0.28 -0.63 4.88
N GLY A 100 -1.03 -0.22 3.85
CA GLY A 100 -0.60 0.85 2.93
C GLY A 100 -0.52 2.24 3.55
N ASP A 101 -1.25 2.46 4.64
CA ASP A 101 -1.28 3.67 5.46
C ASP A 101 -0.21 3.71 6.56
N PHE A 102 0.67 2.71 6.62
CA PHE A 102 1.88 2.78 7.43
C PHE A 102 2.83 3.85 6.86
N ASN A 103 2.56 5.10 7.23
CA ASN A 103 3.29 6.30 6.82
C ASN A 103 4.02 6.86 8.04
N ASN A 104 5.34 6.70 8.07
CA ASN A 104 6.22 7.46 8.94
C ASN A 104 7.16 8.19 7.99
N GLU A 105 6.71 9.35 7.52
CA GLU A 105 7.57 10.33 6.85
C GLU A 105 8.29 11.22 7.88
N ASP A 106 7.98 11.05 9.17
CA ASP A 106 8.64 11.76 10.26
C ASP A 106 10.09 11.28 10.40
N GLU A 107 11.00 12.23 10.69
CA GLU A 107 12.46 12.03 10.73
C GLU A 107 12.93 10.92 11.69
N GLU A 108 12.07 10.43 12.57
CA GLU A 108 12.40 9.56 13.71
C GLU A 108 12.31 8.05 13.41
N GLY A 109 11.64 7.64 12.31
CA GLY A 109 11.51 6.23 11.91
C GLY A 109 10.37 5.48 12.62
N TRP A 110 10.54 4.19 12.92
CA TRP A 110 9.55 3.35 13.65
C TRP A 110 10.25 2.35 14.59
N THR A 111 9.51 1.86 15.59
CA THR A 111 9.97 0.73 16.43
C THR A 111 9.64 -0.62 15.79
N GLU A 112 10.26 -1.70 16.27
CA GLU A 112 9.99 -3.05 15.78
C GLU A 112 8.54 -3.47 16.06
N GLU A 113 8.02 -3.12 17.24
CA GLU A 113 6.62 -3.40 17.62
C GLU A 113 5.64 -2.62 16.74
N GLU A 114 5.97 -1.38 16.40
CA GLU A 114 5.18 -0.57 15.48
C GLU A 114 5.18 -1.20 14.08
N PHE A 115 6.33 -1.62 13.57
CA PHE A 115 6.41 -2.32 12.28
C PHE A 115 5.56 -3.59 12.27
N ASP A 116 5.69 -4.41 13.31
CA ASP A 116 4.97 -5.68 13.44
C ASP A 116 3.46 -5.47 13.62
N SER A 117 3.04 -4.37 14.24
CA SER A 117 1.61 -4.02 14.36
C SER A 117 0.94 -3.72 13.01
N HIS A 118 1.71 -3.32 11.99
CA HIS A 118 1.21 -3.03 10.64
C HIS A 118 1.28 -4.23 9.70
N VAL A 119 1.75 -5.40 10.15
CA VAL A 119 1.78 -6.62 9.33
C VAL A 119 0.35 -7.11 9.10
N VAL A 120 -0.03 -7.18 7.83
CA VAL A 120 -1.38 -7.59 7.41
C VAL A 120 -1.52 -9.10 7.53
N LYS A 121 -2.53 -9.53 8.27
CA LYS A 121 -2.95 -10.93 8.33
C LYS A 121 -3.99 -11.23 7.26
N GLU A 122 -3.97 -12.44 6.74
CA GLU A 122 -5.00 -12.93 5.83
C GLU A 122 -6.41 -12.87 6.45
N ARG A 123 -7.41 -12.78 5.58
CA ARG A 123 -8.80 -12.87 6.01
C ARG A 123 -9.11 -14.30 6.47
N GLU A 124 -10.02 -14.42 7.44
CA GLU A 124 -10.44 -15.71 7.97
C GLU A 124 -10.88 -16.66 6.84
N GLY A 125 -10.31 -17.86 6.82
CA GLY A 125 -10.57 -18.88 5.79
C GLY A 125 -9.98 -18.59 4.40
N LYS A 126 -9.09 -17.60 4.25
CA LYS A 126 -8.37 -17.33 3.00
C LYS A 126 -6.94 -17.85 3.03
N ARG A 127 -6.32 -17.90 1.85
CA ARG A 127 -4.89 -18.19 1.69
C ARG A 127 -4.05 -17.02 2.22
N PRO A 128 -2.77 -17.25 2.56
CA PRO A 128 -1.83 -16.16 2.89
C PRO A 128 -1.84 -15.09 1.80
N ILE A 129 -1.80 -13.81 2.19
CA ILE A 129 -1.90 -12.67 1.25
C ILE A 129 -0.78 -12.70 0.20
N LEU A 130 0.40 -13.17 0.58
CA LEU A 130 1.58 -13.32 -0.25
C LEU A 130 2.04 -14.77 -0.25
N THR A 131 2.44 -15.28 -1.42
CA THR A 131 2.95 -16.65 -1.61
C THR A 131 4.19 -16.65 -2.50
N GLY A 132 4.98 -17.72 -2.43
CA GLY A 132 6.23 -17.88 -3.16
C GLY A 132 7.44 -17.93 -2.22
N ASP A 133 8.55 -17.33 -2.63
CA ASP A 133 9.81 -17.26 -1.89
C ASP A 133 9.76 -16.14 -0.84
N LEU A 134 9.08 -16.41 0.29
CA LEU A 134 8.85 -15.43 1.36
C LEU A 134 10.09 -15.14 2.24
N GLN A 135 11.24 -15.69 1.88
CA GLN A 135 12.49 -15.48 2.61
C GLN A 135 13.63 -15.20 1.64
N VAL A 136 14.52 -14.29 2.02
CA VAL A 136 15.74 -13.98 1.26
C VAL A 136 16.96 -14.07 2.16
N THR A 137 18.04 -14.64 1.64
CA THR A 137 19.33 -14.69 2.34
C THR A 137 20.26 -13.66 1.73
N LEU A 138 20.80 -12.78 2.57
CA LEU A 138 21.82 -11.84 2.15
C LEU A 138 23.13 -12.58 1.85
N LYS A 139 23.86 -12.10 0.84
CA LYS A 139 25.24 -12.50 0.53
C LYS A 139 26.04 -11.22 0.36
N GLU A 140 27.05 -11.04 1.20
CA GLU A 140 27.84 -9.80 1.24
C GLU A 140 26.93 -8.55 1.33
N GLY A 141 25.87 -8.65 2.14
CA GLY A 141 24.92 -7.57 2.36
C GLY A 141 23.88 -7.37 1.27
N VAL A 142 23.87 -8.20 0.22
CA VAL A 142 22.91 -8.08 -0.90
C VAL A 142 22.03 -9.32 -0.99
N GLY A 143 20.72 -9.11 -1.05
CA GLY A 143 19.72 -10.15 -1.28
C GLY A 143 18.97 -9.90 -2.60
N THR A 144 18.50 -10.98 -3.22
CA THR A 144 17.59 -10.91 -4.36
C THR A 144 16.32 -11.64 -4.00
N ILE A 145 15.19 -10.94 -4.05
CA ILE A 145 13.87 -11.53 -3.78
C ILE A 145 13.52 -12.49 -4.92
N GLY A 146 13.04 -13.68 -4.54
CA GLY A 146 12.62 -14.73 -5.46
C GLY A 146 11.22 -14.48 -6.04
N GLU A 147 10.54 -15.56 -6.41
CA GLU A 147 9.20 -15.45 -6.97
C GLU A 147 8.18 -15.09 -5.89
N LEU A 148 7.43 -14.01 -6.08
CA LEU A 148 6.36 -13.59 -5.18
C LEU A 148 5.06 -13.37 -5.96
N THR A 149 3.94 -13.73 -5.35
CA THR A 149 2.60 -13.52 -5.90
C THR A 149 1.61 -13.17 -4.80
N PHE A 150 0.80 -12.14 -5.04
CA PHE A 150 -0.33 -11.79 -4.17
C PHE A 150 -1.53 -12.68 -4.44
N THR A 151 -2.15 -13.25 -3.40
CA THR A 151 -3.34 -14.11 -3.54
C THR A 151 -4.65 -13.34 -3.35
N ASP A 152 -4.60 -12.19 -2.68
CA ASP A 152 -5.74 -11.33 -2.42
C ASP A 152 -5.45 -9.90 -2.90
N ASN A 153 -6.50 -9.19 -3.28
CA ASN A 153 -6.39 -7.81 -3.73
C ASN A 153 -6.37 -6.87 -2.52
N SER A 154 -5.94 -5.62 -2.70
CA SER A 154 -5.86 -4.66 -1.60
C SER A 154 -7.18 -3.93 -1.32
N SER A 155 -8.26 -4.19 -2.07
CA SER A 155 -9.48 -3.36 -1.99
C SER A 155 -10.26 -3.49 -0.68
N TRP A 156 -10.07 -4.58 0.06
CA TRP A 156 -10.79 -4.87 1.30
C TRP A 156 -10.17 -4.20 2.53
N ILE A 157 -8.91 -3.79 2.47
CA ILE A 157 -8.24 -3.09 3.58
C ILE A 157 -8.57 -1.59 3.54
N ARG A 158 -8.54 -0.95 4.71
CA ARG A 158 -8.92 0.46 4.90
C ARG A 158 -8.19 1.41 3.93
N SER A 159 -6.87 1.27 3.82
CA SER A 159 -6.03 2.10 2.95
C SER A 159 -6.12 1.75 1.46
N ARG A 160 -6.78 0.64 1.13
CA ARG A 160 -6.86 0.06 -0.23
C ARG A 160 -5.52 -0.23 -0.89
N LYS A 161 -4.43 -0.22 -0.11
CA LYS A 161 -3.05 -0.34 -0.55
C LYS A 161 -2.31 -1.29 0.38
N PHE A 162 -1.29 -1.93 -0.15
CA PHE A 162 -0.31 -2.69 0.60
C PHE A 162 1.07 -2.05 0.45
N ARG A 163 2.00 -2.44 1.31
CA ARG A 163 3.46 -2.29 1.12
C ARG A 163 4.11 -3.66 1.26
N LEU A 164 5.26 -3.87 0.62
CA LEU A 164 6.15 -4.98 0.99
C LEU A 164 7.06 -4.52 2.11
N GLY A 165 7.21 -5.36 3.13
CA GLY A 165 8.12 -5.17 4.24
C GLY A 165 9.22 -6.23 4.26
N LEU A 166 10.38 -5.87 4.81
CA LEU A 166 11.47 -6.81 5.09
C LEU A 166 11.90 -6.66 6.54
N LYS A 167 12.00 -7.78 7.24
CA LYS A 167 12.58 -7.82 8.58
C LYS A 167 13.55 -8.99 8.73
N ILE A 168 14.43 -8.93 9.72
CA ILE A 168 15.31 -10.05 10.04
C ILE A 168 14.47 -11.25 10.46
N ALA A 169 14.79 -12.43 9.94
CA ALA A 169 14.12 -13.66 10.32
C ALA A 169 14.48 -14.05 11.76
N SER A 170 13.52 -14.63 12.49
CA SER A 170 13.72 -15.10 13.86
C SER A 170 14.93 -16.05 13.97
N GLY A 171 15.75 -15.91 15.01
CA GLY A 171 16.98 -16.67 15.21
C GLY A 171 18.22 -16.10 14.51
N PHE A 172 18.11 -14.97 13.80
CA PHE A 172 19.24 -14.28 13.17
C PHE A 172 19.45 -12.90 13.79
N CYS A 173 20.72 -12.50 13.94
CA CYS A 173 21.13 -11.15 14.34
C CYS A 173 20.42 -10.55 15.58
N GLU A 174 19.99 -11.37 16.54
CA GLU A 174 19.17 -10.93 17.70
C GLU A 174 19.85 -9.88 18.60
N VAL A 175 21.18 -9.82 18.57
CA VAL A 175 21.98 -8.88 19.37
C VAL A 175 22.14 -7.52 18.68
N VAL A 176 21.96 -7.45 17.36
CA VAL A 176 22.21 -6.24 16.57
C VAL A 176 20.89 -5.73 16.01
N ARG A 177 20.49 -4.53 16.41
CA ARG A 177 19.30 -3.89 15.87
C ARG A 177 19.55 -3.48 14.41
N ILE A 178 18.79 -4.08 13.50
CA ILE A 178 18.76 -3.75 12.07
C ILE A 178 17.35 -3.26 11.75
N ARG A 179 17.22 -2.01 11.30
CA ARG A 179 15.92 -1.43 10.94
C ARG A 179 15.33 -2.11 9.70
N GLU A 180 14.03 -2.37 9.75
CA GLU A 180 13.26 -2.99 8.68
C GLU A 180 13.21 -2.10 7.43
N ALA A 181 12.91 -2.70 6.28
CA ALA A 181 12.59 -1.94 5.07
C ALA A 181 11.10 -2.01 4.78
N LYS A 182 10.58 -0.98 4.11
CA LYS A 182 9.29 -1.05 3.44
C LYS A 182 9.35 -0.38 2.07
N THR A 183 8.54 -0.85 1.14
CA THR A 183 8.35 -0.17 -0.15
C THR A 183 7.38 1.00 -0.01
N GLU A 184 7.27 1.78 -1.09
CA GLU A 184 6.11 2.65 -1.30
C GLU A 184 4.79 1.86 -1.32
N ALA A 185 3.70 2.55 -0.96
CA ALA A 185 2.37 1.96 -0.94
C ALA A 185 1.81 1.78 -2.36
N PHE A 186 1.30 0.60 -2.66
CA PHE A 186 0.74 0.26 -3.97
C PHE A 186 -0.61 -0.46 -3.86
N MET A 187 -1.40 -0.37 -4.92
CA MET A 187 -2.63 -1.14 -5.05
C MET A 187 -2.34 -2.50 -5.67
N VAL A 188 -2.94 -3.55 -5.12
CA VAL A 188 -3.03 -4.87 -5.75
C VAL A 188 -4.45 -5.04 -6.27
N LYS A 189 -4.61 -5.15 -7.58
CA LYS A 189 -5.91 -5.28 -8.23
C LYS A 189 -6.29 -6.75 -8.41
N ASP A 190 -7.59 -7.04 -8.44
CA ASP A 190 -8.05 -8.37 -8.83
C ASP A 190 -7.73 -8.61 -10.32
N HIS A 191 -7.01 -9.69 -10.61
CA HIS A 191 -6.69 -10.11 -11.98
C HIS A 191 -7.92 -10.27 -12.85
N ARG A 192 -9.06 -10.67 -12.25
CA ARG A 192 -10.34 -10.79 -12.97
C ARG A 192 -10.76 -9.45 -13.57
N GLY A 193 -10.53 -8.35 -12.86
CA GLY A 193 -10.86 -7.00 -13.32
C GLY A 193 -10.06 -6.59 -14.56
N GLU A 194 -8.80 -7.02 -14.68
CA GLU A 194 -7.96 -6.74 -15.84
C GLU A 194 -8.39 -7.54 -17.07
N LEU A 195 -8.60 -8.86 -16.87
CA LEU A 195 -9.05 -9.74 -17.94
C LEU A 195 -10.38 -9.28 -18.53
N TYR A 196 -11.26 -8.65 -17.75
CA TYR A 196 -12.59 -8.20 -18.19
C TYR A 196 -12.69 -6.72 -18.59
N LYS A 197 -11.56 -5.99 -18.71
CA LYS A 197 -11.60 -4.59 -19.12
C LYS A 197 -12.27 -4.39 -20.48
N LYS A 198 -13.13 -3.39 -20.57
CA LYS A 198 -13.65 -2.92 -21.86
C LYS A 198 -12.53 -2.21 -22.61
N HIS A 199 -12.48 -2.38 -23.92
CA HIS A 199 -11.53 -1.65 -24.75
C HIS A 199 -12.17 -0.34 -25.19
N TYR A 200 -11.41 0.75 -25.09
CA TYR A 200 -11.81 2.05 -25.61
C TYR A 200 -10.62 2.77 -26.26
N PRO A 201 -10.68 3.09 -27.57
CA PRO A 201 -11.73 2.66 -28.49
C PRO A 201 -11.64 1.14 -28.77
N PRO A 202 -12.77 0.43 -28.94
CA PRO A 202 -12.73 -0.97 -29.32
C PRO A 202 -12.14 -1.14 -30.73
N THR A 203 -11.37 -2.20 -30.92
CA THR A 203 -10.79 -2.59 -32.21
C THR A 203 -11.66 -3.62 -32.92
N LEU A 204 -11.58 -3.70 -34.25
CA LEU A 204 -12.36 -4.68 -35.04
C LEU A 204 -12.10 -6.13 -34.62
N LYS A 205 -10.88 -6.43 -34.19
CA LYS A 205 -10.45 -7.77 -33.77
C LYS A 205 -10.78 -8.10 -32.31
N ASP A 206 -11.28 -7.13 -31.55
CA ASP A 206 -11.69 -7.38 -30.18
C ASP A 206 -12.86 -8.37 -30.16
N GLU A 207 -12.88 -9.24 -29.15
CA GLU A 207 -14.05 -10.06 -28.88
C GLU A 207 -15.26 -9.15 -28.57
N VAL A 208 -16.46 -9.56 -29.00
CA VAL A 208 -17.67 -8.74 -28.92
C VAL A 208 -18.03 -8.33 -27.49
N TRP A 209 -17.64 -9.13 -26.50
CA TRP A 209 -17.86 -8.80 -25.09
C TRP A 209 -16.96 -7.65 -24.60
N ARG A 210 -15.95 -7.19 -25.37
CA ARG A 210 -15.20 -5.97 -25.03
C ARG A 210 -16.01 -4.69 -25.22
N LEU A 211 -17.14 -4.75 -25.95
CA LEU A 211 -18.08 -3.65 -26.07
C LEU A 211 -18.81 -3.39 -24.75
N GLU A 212 -19.21 -2.14 -24.54
CA GLU A 212 -20.01 -1.76 -23.37
C GLU A 212 -21.30 -2.60 -23.27
N LYS A 213 -21.76 -2.83 -22.03
CA LYS A 213 -23.00 -3.55 -21.70
C LYS A 213 -23.05 -5.05 -22.07
N ILE A 214 -22.00 -5.61 -22.67
CA ILE A 214 -21.91 -7.05 -22.98
C ILE A 214 -20.91 -7.72 -22.04
N GLY A 215 -21.32 -8.35 -20.94
CA GLY A 215 -20.38 -9.05 -20.04
C GLY A 215 -19.78 -10.31 -20.68
N LYS A 216 -18.48 -10.61 -20.42
CA LYS A 216 -17.88 -11.90 -20.81
C LYS A 216 -18.68 -13.04 -20.16
N ASP A 217 -18.97 -14.06 -20.95
CA ASP A 217 -19.83 -15.20 -20.60
C ASP A 217 -21.24 -14.87 -20.10
N GLY A 218 -21.67 -13.61 -20.26
CA GLY A 218 -23.02 -13.13 -19.97
C GLY A 218 -24.04 -13.58 -21.01
N SER A 219 -25.32 -13.31 -20.75
CA SER A 219 -26.43 -13.71 -21.61
C SER A 219 -26.31 -13.16 -23.04
N PHE A 220 -25.95 -11.88 -23.19
CA PHE A 220 -25.72 -11.27 -24.50
C PHE A 220 -24.52 -11.89 -25.22
N HIS A 221 -23.38 -12.07 -24.55
CA HIS A 221 -22.20 -12.68 -25.16
C HIS A 221 -22.50 -14.09 -25.70
N LYS A 222 -23.15 -14.93 -24.88
CA LYS A 222 -23.53 -16.29 -25.29
C LYS A 222 -24.49 -16.30 -26.49
N ARG A 223 -25.47 -15.39 -26.53
CA ARG A 223 -26.43 -15.28 -27.65
C ARG A 223 -25.77 -14.76 -28.94
N LEU A 224 -24.88 -13.77 -28.83
CA LEU A 224 -24.11 -13.24 -29.94
C LEU A 224 -23.21 -14.33 -30.55
N ASN A 225 -22.46 -15.06 -29.71
CA ASN A 225 -21.63 -16.19 -30.16
C ASN A 225 -22.46 -17.28 -30.83
N LYS A 226 -23.63 -17.64 -30.26
CA LYS A 226 -24.56 -18.60 -30.88
C LYS A 226 -25.07 -18.13 -32.25
N SER A 227 -25.08 -16.81 -32.49
CA SER A 227 -25.46 -16.20 -33.76
C SER A 227 -24.28 -15.97 -34.71
N GLY A 228 -23.09 -16.47 -34.37
CA GLY A 228 -21.86 -16.31 -35.15
C GLY A 228 -21.21 -14.93 -35.02
N ILE A 229 -21.54 -14.16 -33.99
CA ILE A 229 -21.01 -12.81 -33.75
C ILE A 229 -20.01 -12.90 -32.60
N SER A 230 -18.73 -13.06 -32.96
CA SER A 230 -17.65 -13.27 -31.99
C SER A 230 -16.78 -12.04 -31.79
N THR A 231 -16.68 -11.19 -32.81
CA THR A 231 -15.83 -10.00 -32.83
C THR A 231 -16.64 -8.71 -32.97
N VAL A 232 -16.00 -7.56 -32.68
CA VAL A 232 -16.55 -6.24 -32.97
C VAL A 232 -16.80 -6.06 -34.46
N GLU A 233 -15.96 -6.62 -35.33
CA GLU A 233 -16.17 -6.61 -36.78
C GLU A 233 -17.46 -7.33 -37.19
N ASP A 234 -17.70 -8.56 -36.68
CA ASP A 234 -18.92 -9.31 -36.96
C ASP A 234 -20.16 -8.54 -36.52
N PHE A 235 -20.06 -7.89 -35.35
CA PHE A 235 -21.13 -7.08 -34.78
C PHE A 235 -21.47 -5.91 -35.70
N LEU A 236 -20.46 -5.13 -36.14
CA LEU A 236 -20.66 -4.00 -37.03
C LEU A 236 -21.19 -4.41 -38.41
N ARG A 237 -20.68 -5.51 -38.98
CA ARG A 237 -21.20 -6.07 -40.23
C ARG A 237 -22.68 -6.41 -40.12
N LEU A 238 -23.11 -6.97 -38.99
CA LEU A 238 -24.53 -7.29 -38.78
C LEU A 238 -25.38 -6.04 -38.55
N VAL A 239 -24.88 -5.04 -37.82
CA VAL A 239 -25.56 -3.74 -37.66
C VAL A 239 -25.90 -3.13 -39.01
N VAL A 240 -24.97 -3.19 -39.98
CA VAL A 240 -25.19 -2.62 -41.32
C VAL A 240 -26.07 -3.52 -42.20
N ARG A 241 -25.82 -4.85 -42.19
CA ARG A 241 -26.51 -5.80 -43.09
C ARG A 241 -27.95 -6.08 -42.67
N ASP A 242 -28.19 -6.29 -41.38
CA ASP A 242 -29.49 -6.69 -40.84
C ASP A 242 -29.67 -6.26 -39.37
N PRO A 243 -30.04 -4.98 -39.15
CA PRO A 243 -30.25 -4.45 -37.80
C PRO A 243 -31.38 -5.16 -37.04
N GLN A 244 -32.39 -5.70 -37.74
CA GLN A 244 -33.53 -6.37 -37.09
C GLN A 244 -33.12 -7.69 -36.48
N LYS A 245 -32.31 -8.48 -37.21
CA LYS A 245 -31.74 -9.71 -36.66
C LYS A 245 -30.90 -9.45 -35.42
N LEU A 246 -30.09 -8.39 -35.43
CA LEU A 246 -29.32 -8.02 -34.23
C LEU A 246 -30.24 -7.63 -33.06
N ARG A 247 -31.31 -6.88 -33.31
CA ARG A 247 -32.33 -6.57 -32.28
C ARG A 247 -32.96 -7.83 -31.72
N SER A 248 -33.29 -8.83 -32.53
CA SER A 248 -33.83 -10.12 -32.04
C SER A 248 -32.87 -10.85 -31.11
N VAL A 249 -31.55 -10.75 -31.34
CA VAL A 249 -30.53 -11.32 -30.44
C VAL A 249 -30.55 -10.65 -29.06
N PHE A 250 -30.87 -9.35 -29.00
CA PHE A 250 -30.98 -8.58 -27.76
C PHE A 250 -32.38 -8.61 -27.12
N ALA A 251 -33.45 -8.79 -27.89
CA ALA A 251 -34.84 -8.56 -27.48
C ALA A 251 -35.54 -9.72 -26.74
N LEU A 252 -34.88 -10.86 -26.52
CA LEU A 252 -35.44 -11.94 -25.69
C LEU A 252 -35.22 -11.68 -24.19
N LEU A 253 -35.85 -10.62 -23.65
CA LEU A 253 -36.05 -10.40 -22.21
C LEU A 253 -37.54 -10.19 -21.95
#